data_AF-A0A959VU66-F1
#
_entry.id   AF-A0A959VU66-F1
#
_cell.length_a   1.000
_cell.length_b   1.000
_cell.length_c   1.000
_cell.angle_alpha   90.00
_cell.angle_beta   90.00
_cell.angle_gamma   90.00
#
_symmetry.space_group_name_H-M   'P 1'
#
loop_
_entity.id
_entity.type
_entity.pdbx_description
1 polymer ?
#
loop_
_entity_poly.entity_id
_entity_poly.type
_entity_poly.pdbx_seq_one_letter_code
_entity_poly.pdbx_strand_id
1 'polypeptide(L)'
;MSTSEDLASEAPGGAREIRFLNIIAIVAIIDFLLLIPLVWASRFIADRHEIVSVLGPIHGTLFIVLIGLCAYGSLQKWWGWWFPIITVITLGPPGSLIGDYIVRRKLRQGAES
;
A
#
# COMPACT_ATOMS: atom_id res chain seq x y z
N MET A 1 -1.56 -24.54 -30.90
CA MET A 1 -0.45 -24.85 -29.98
C MET A 1 -0.47 -23.73 -28.95
N SER A 2 -1.24 -23.91 -27.88
CA SER A 2 -1.40 -22.91 -26.82
C SER A 2 -0.19 -23.07 -25.89
N THR A 3 0.69 -22.08 -25.87
CA THR A 3 1.88 -22.05 -25.03
C THR A 3 1.44 -21.87 -23.59
N SER A 4 2.10 -22.55 -22.65
CA SER A 4 1.90 -22.42 -21.20
C SER A 4 2.01 -20.97 -20.67
N GLU A 5 2.52 -20.05 -21.48
CA GLU A 5 2.54 -18.60 -21.26
C GLU A 5 1.13 -17.96 -21.30
N ASP A 6 0.22 -18.42 -22.18
CA ASP A 6 -1.15 -17.90 -22.24
C ASP A 6 -1.97 -18.33 -21.02
N LEU A 7 -1.77 -19.56 -20.54
CA LEU A 7 -2.41 -20.06 -19.31
C LEU A 7 -1.93 -19.32 -18.05
N ALA A 8 -0.69 -18.82 -18.05
CA ALA A 8 -0.15 -18.02 -16.95
C ALA A 8 -0.64 -16.57 -16.98
N SER A 9 -0.99 -16.04 -18.17
CA SER A 9 -1.57 -14.70 -18.34
C SER A 9 -3.03 -14.61 -17.86
N GLU A 10 -3.75 -15.74 -17.83
CA GLU A 10 -5.17 -15.78 -17.46
C GLU A 10 -5.42 -16.09 -15.97
N ALA A 11 -4.38 -16.45 -15.21
CA ALA A 11 -4.53 -16.70 -13.79
C ALA A 11 -4.83 -15.38 -13.05
N PRO A 12 -5.96 -15.27 -12.31
CA PRO A 12 -6.22 -14.09 -11.50
C PRO A 12 -5.12 -13.92 -10.44
N GLY A 13 -4.37 -12.83 -10.54
CA GLY A 13 -3.28 -12.51 -9.61
C GLY A 13 -1.91 -12.96 -10.09
N GLY A 14 -1.50 -12.45 -11.26
CA GLY A 14 -0.17 -12.69 -11.80
C GLY A 14 0.96 -12.33 -10.83
N ALA A 15 2.16 -12.87 -11.12
CA ALA A 15 3.36 -12.65 -10.31
C ALA A 15 3.73 -11.16 -10.20
N ARG A 16 3.28 -10.32 -11.15
CA ARG A 16 3.57 -8.88 -11.18
C ARG A 16 2.71 -8.12 -10.17
N GLU A 17 1.42 -8.44 -10.08
CA GLU A 17 0.46 -7.85 -9.15
C GLU A 17 0.88 -8.15 -7.70
N ILE A 18 1.23 -9.41 -7.42
CA ILE A 18 1.70 -9.84 -6.09
C ILE A 18 3.00 -9.12 -5.71
N ARG A 19 3.96 -8.98 -6.63
CA ARG A 19 5.19 -8.22 -6.38
C ARG A 19 4.90 -6.75 -6.09
N PHE A 20 3.96 -6.15 -6.80
CA PHE A 20 3.61 -4.75 -6.58
C PHE A 20 2.89 -4.54 -5.24
N LEU A 21 1.98 -5.44 -4.89
CA LEU A 21 1.36 -5.48 -3.56
C LEU A 21 2.39 -5.62 -2.45
N ASN A 22 3.46 -6.41 -2.64
CA ASN A 22 4.57 -6.49 -1.69
C ASN A 22 5.30 -5.14 -1.53
N ILE A 23 5.51 -4.40 -2.62
CA ILE A 23 6.11 -3.06 -2.55
C ILE A 23 5.21 -2.12 -1.75
N ILE A 24 3.91 -2.10 -2.03
CA ILE A 24 2.93 -1.30 -1.26
C ILE A 24 2.98 -1.67 0.21
N ALA A 25 2.98 -2.96 0.55
CA ALA A 25 3.04 -3.43 1.93
C ALA A 25 4.33 -3.00 2.64
N ILE A 26 5.49 -3.09 1.98
CA ILE A 26 6.78 -2.64 2.55
C ILE A 26 6.74 -1.14 2.81
N VAL A 27 6.30 -0.34 1.83
CA VAL A 27 6.20 1.12 1.98
C VAL A 27 5.23 1.47 3.11
N ALA A 28 4.07 0.82 3.18
CA ALA A 28 3.09 1.01 4.23
C ALA A 28 3.64 0.67 5.63
N ILE A 29 4.41 -0.41 5.76
CA ILE A 29 5.03 -0.80 7.04
C ILE A 29 6.08 0.24 7.46
N ILE A 30 6.95 0.69 6.54
CA ILE A 30 7.94 1.73 6.83
C ILE A 30 7.25 3.02 7.25
N ASP A 31 6.20 3.42 6.51
CA ASP A 31 5.43 4.61 6.80
C ASP A 31 4.71 4.55 8.15
N PHE A 32 4.13 3.39 8.49
CA PHE A 32 3.54 3.14 9.81
C PHE A 32 4.56 3.21 10.94
N LEU A 33 5.75 2.64 10.74
CA LEU A 33 6.83 2.67 11.73
C LEU A 33 7.38 4.09 11.94
N LEU A 34 7.29 4.97 10.96
CA LEU A 34 7.61 6.39 11.11
C LEU A 34 6.49 7.19 11.79
N LEU A 35 5.24 6.82 11.55
CA LEU A 35 4.08 7.43 12.18
C LEU A 35 4.10 7.25 13.71
N ILE A 36 4.50 6.08 14.22
CA ILE A 36 4.54 5.79 15.66
C ILE A 36 5.41 6.80 16.45
N PRO A 37 6.71 6.96 16.16
CA PRO A 37 7.57 7.92 16.86
C PRO A 37 7.14 9.37 16.59
N LEU A 38 6.60 9.68 15.41
CA LEU A 38 6.09 11.02 15.09
C LEU A 38 4.89 11.39 15.97
N VAL A 39 3.90 10.50 16.11
CA VAL A 39 2.73 10.67 16.99
C VAL A 39 3.15 10.71 18.44
N TRP A 40 4.08 9.85 18.85
CA TRP A 40 4.56 9.82 20.24
C TRP A 40 5.30 11.11 20.61
N ALA A 41 6.23 11.57 19.75
CA ALA A 41 6.93 12.83 19.92
C ALA A 41 5.93 14.00 19.94
N SER A 42 5.03 14.08 18.96
CA SER A 42 4.04 15.15 18.86
C SER A 42 3.05 15.18 20.04
N ARG A 43 2.69 14.03 20.60
CA ARG A 43 1.66 13.93 21.65
C ARG A 43 2.21 14.05 23.07
N PHE A 44 3.41 13.53 23.33
CA PHE A 44 3.95 13.43 24.69
C PHE A 44 5.14 14.37 24.96
N ILE A 45 5.84 14.87 23.94
CA ILE A 45 7.04 15.71 24.12
C ILE A 45 6.99 16.91 23.17
N ALA A 46 6.39 18.01 23.63
CA ALA A 46 6.25 19.25 22.86
C ALA A 46 7.61 19.88 22.46
N ASP A 47 8.68 19.62 23.23
CA ASP A 47 9.98 20.30 23.06
C ASP A 47 10.94 19.63 22.05
N ARG A 48 10.51 18.57 21.34
CA ARG A 48 11.33 17.89 20.32
C ARG A 48 10.93 18.30 18.89
N HIS A 49 10.86 19.60 18.64
CA HIS A 49 10.55 20.15 17.32
C HIS A 49 11.46 19.60 16.20
N GLU A 50 12.72 19.26 16.50
CA GLU A 50 13.66 18.65 15.56
C GLU A 50 13.21 17.27 15.06
N ILE A 51 12.60 16.45 15.92
CA ILE A 51 12.13 15.11 15.53
C ILE A 51 10.92 15.23 14.61
N VAL A 52 9.96 16.09 14.97
CA VAL A 52 8.74 16.31 14.18
C VAL A 52 9.04 16.99 12.84
N SER A 53 10.01 17.92 12.80
CA SER A 53 10.39 18.64 11.58
C SER A 53 11.11 17.76 10.56
N VAL A 54 11.74 16.66 10.99
CA VAL A 54 12.39 15.69 10.09
C VAL A 54 11.43 14.54 9.76
N LEU A 55 10.83 13.91 10.77
CA LEU A 55 9.94 12.75 10.54
C LEU A 55 8.64 13.15 9.83
N GLY A 56 8.12 14.35 10.08
CA GLY A 56 6.89 14.83 9.44
C GLY A 56 6.99 14.86 7.91
N PRO A 57 7.96 15.56 7.31
CA PRO A 57 8.16 15.56 5.86
C PRO A 57 8.49 14.18 5.27
N ILE A 58 9.25 13.34 5.98
CA ILE A 58 9.56 11.98 5.52
C ILE A 58 8.28 11.15 5.44
N HIS A 59 7.49 11.14 6.52
CA HIS A 59 6.20 10.46 6.57
C HIS A 59 5.22 11.02 5.52
N GLY A 60 5.09 12.35 5.41
CA GLY A 60 4.25 12.98 4.40
C GLY A 60 4.64 12.59 2.96
N THR A 61 5.94 12.49 2.69
CA THR A 61 6.44 12.02 1.37
C THR A 61 6.08 10.56 1.12
N LEU A 62 6.31 9.68 2.10
CA LEU A 62 5.96 8.27 1.99
C LEU A 62 4.46 8.05 1.84
N PHE A 63 3.63 8.84 2.52
CA PHE A 63 2.18 8.83 2.34
C PHE A 63 1.76 9.17 0.90
N ILE A 64 2.34 10.21 0.30
CA ILE A 64 2.07 10.56 -1.11
C ILE A 64 2.53 9.44 -2.05
N VAL A 65 3.71 8.87 -1.81
CA VAL A 65 4.23 7.72 -2.58
C VAL A 65 3.27 6.53 -2.47
N LEU A 66 2.77 6.22 -1.27
CA LEU A 66 1.85 5.13 -1.01
C LEU A 66 0.53 5.30 -1.77
N ILE A 67 -0.05 6.51 -1.73
CA ILE A 67 -1.25 6.84 -2.52
C ILE A 67 -0.96 6.67 -4.01
N GLY A 68 0.17 7.18 -4.48
CA GLY A 68 0.59 7.09 -5.88
C GLY A 68 0.71 5.64 -6.36
N LEU A 69 1.29 4.75 -5.54
CA LEU A 69 1.39 3.31 -5.85
C LEU A 69 0.00 2.66 -5.90
N CYS A 70 -0.87 2.92 -4.91
CA CYS A 70 -2.24 2.41 -4.91
C CYS A 70 -3.04 2.89 -6.14
N ALA A 71 -2.91 4.17 -6.51
CA ALA A 71 -3.55 4.73 -7.68
C ALA A 71 -2.97 4.16 -8.99
N TYR A 72 -1.66 3.96 -9.06
CA TYR A 72 -1.01 3.35 -10.22
C TYR A 72 -1.54 1.95 -10.50
N GLY A 73 -1.68 1.10 -9.47
CA GLY A 73 -2.30 -0.22 -9.66
C GLY A 73 -3.77 -0.15 -10.09
N SER A 74 -4.52 0.89 -9.71
CA SER A 74 -5.87 1.14 -10.23
C SER A 74 -5.86 1.55 -11.71
N LEU A 75 -4.89 2.36 -12.13
CA LEU A 75 -4.70 2.72 -13.55
C LEU A 75 -4.35 1.48 -14.40
N GLN A 76 -3.57 0.55 -13.85
CA GLN A 76 -3.27 -0.74 -14.48
C GLN A 76 -4.44 -1.74 -14.43
N LYS A 77 -5.60 -1.34 -13.87
CA LYS A 77 -6.81 -2.17 -13.67
C LYS A 77 -6.59 -3.43 -12.81
N TRP A 78 -5.53 -3.47 -12.01
CA TRP A 78 -5.27 -4.59 -11.09
C TRP A 78 -6.27 -4.65 -9.92
N TRP A 79 -6.78 -3.48 -9.53
CA TRP A 79 -7.83 -3.32 -8.52
C TRP A 79 -8.61 -2.04 -8.77
N GLY A 80 -9.78 -1.90 -8.14
CA GLY A 80 -10.60 -0.70 -8.28
C GLY A 80 -10.08 0.51 -7.49
N TRP A 81 -10.55 1.71 -7.86
CA TRP A 81 -10.24 2.99 -7.22
C TRP A 81 -10.61 3.07 -5.73
N TRP A 82 -11.37 2.11 -5.21
CA TRP A 82 -11.66 2.01 -3.78
C TRP A 82 -10.38 1.85 -2.93
N PHE A 83 -9.31 1.25 -3.47
CA PHE A 83 -8.06 1.01 -2.74
C PHE A 83 -7.27 2.30 -2.44
N PRO A 84 -6.95 3.17 -3.42
CA PRO A 84 -6.38 4.48 -3.10
C PRO A 84 -7.32 5.34 -2.24
N ILE A 85 -8.65 5.26 -2.45
CA ILE A 85 -9.62 6.01 -1.64
C ILE A 85 -9.57 5.61 -0.16
N ILE A 86 -9.61 4.32 0.17
CA ILE A 86 -9.53 3.88 1.57
C ILE A 86 -8.17 4.21 2.19
N THR A 87 -7.09 4.16 1.39
CA THR A 87 -5.74 4.58 1.82
C THR A 87 -5.73 6.05 2.22
N VAL A 88 -6.36 6.93 1.46
CA VAL A 88 -6.48 8.36 1.81
C VAL A 88 -7.34 8.58 3.07
N ILE A 89 -8.53 7.98 3.12
CA ILE A 89 -9.51 8.20 4.22
C ILE A 89 -8.95 7.76 5.58
N THR A 90 -8.17 6.69 5.59
CA THR A 90 -7.58 6.12 6.82
C THR A 90 -6.21 6.69 7.16
N LEU A 91 -5.77 7.73 6.45
CA LEU A 91 -4.46 8.36 6.63
C LEU A 91 -3.27 7.40 6.40
N GLY A 92 -3.35 6.58 5.35
CA GLY A 92 -2.21 5.91 4.74
C GLY A 92 -2.06 4.46 5.16
N PRO A 93 -1.20 4.15 6.15
CA PRO A 93 -0.84 2.77 6.44
C PRO A 93 -2.03 1.85 6.76
N PRO A 94 -3.01 2.25 7.61
CA PRO A 94 -4.11 1.35 7.97
C PRO A 94 -4.95 0.91 6.76
N GLY A 95 -5.38 1.85 5.92
CA GLY A 95 -6.20 1.52 4.74
C GLY A 95 -5.41 0.86 3.62
N SER A 96 -4.12 1.17 3.50
CA SER A 96 -3.27 0.48 2.54
C SER A 96 -3.12 -1.02 2.86
N LEU A 97 -2.97 -1.36 4.15
CA LEU A 97 -2.87 -2.75 4.60
C LEU A 97 -4.21 -3.50 4.50
N ILE A 98 -5.32 -2.84 4.82
CA ILE A 98 -6.66 -3.42 4.62
C ILE A 98 -6.92 -3.69 3.14
N GLY A 99 -6.57 -2.74 2.27
CA GLY A 99 -6.74 -2.90 0.84
C GLY A 99 -5.87 -4.01 0.26
N ASP A 100 -4.59 -4.08 0.67
CA ASP A 100 -3.68 -5.17 0.30
C ASP A 100 -4.26 -6.54 0.70
N TYR A 101 -4.74 -6.69 1.94
CA TYR A 101 -5.36 -7.93 2.41
C TYR A 101 -6.59 -8.35 1.58
N ILE A 102 -7.48 -7.41 1.28
CA ILE A 102 -8.69 -7.68 0.48
C ILE A 102 -8.31 -8.06 -0.95
N VAL A 103 -7.38 -7.35 -1.59
CA VAL A 103 -6.95 -7.64 -2.96
C VAL A 103 -6.30 -9.02 -3.01
N ARG A 104 -5.36 -9.34 -2.12
CA ARG A 104 -4.73 -10.67 -2.07
C ARG A 104 -5.74 -11.79 -1.88
N ARG A 105 -6.74 -11.58 -1.03
CA ARG A 105 -7.82 -12.55 -0.82
C ARG A 105 -8.63 -12.79 -2.09
N LYS A 106 -8.97 -11.73 -2.82
CA LYS A 106 -9.71 -11.83 -4.10
C LYS A 106 -8.91 -12.55 -5.16
N LEU A 107 -7.62 -12.25 -5.29
CA LEU A 107 -6.72 -12.91 -6.22
C LEU A 107 -6.63 -14.42 -5.92
N ARG A 108 -6.49 -14.79 -4.64
CA ARG A 108 -6.46 -16.19 -4.23
C ARG A 108 -7.78 -16.92 -4.52
N GLN A 109 -8.93 -16.29 -4.26
CA GLN A 109 -10.24 -16.89 -4.50
C GLN A 109 -10.52 -17.11 -5.99
N GLY A 110 -10.10 -16.19 -6.85
CA GLY A 110 -10.21 -16.38 -8.30
C GLY A 110 -9.32 -17.50 -8.83
N ALA A 111 -8.20 -17.80 -8.18
CA ALA A 111 -7.29 -18.87 -8.60
C ALA A 111 -7.77 -20.28 -8.20
N GLU A 112 -8.72 -20.36 -7.26
CA GLU A 112 -9.30 -21.61 -6.75
C GLU A 112 -10.66 -21.96 -7.43
N SER A 113 -11.18 -21.08 -8.31
CA SER A 113 -12.46 -21.22 -9.05
C SER A 113 -12.26 -21.53 -10.52
#